data_AF-A0A3P8CGG8-F1
#
_entry.id   AF-A0A3P8CGG8-F1
#
_cell.length_a   1.000
_cell.length_b   1.000
_cell.length_c   1.000
_cell.angle_alpha   90.00
_cell.angle_beta   90.00
_cell.angle_gamma   90.00
#
_symmetry.space_group_name_H-M   'P 1'
#
loop_
_entity.id
_entity.type
_entity.pdbx_description
1 polymer ?
#
loop_
_entity_poly.entity_id
_entity_poly.type
_entity_poly.pdbx_seq_one_letter_code
_entity_poly.pdbx_strand_id
1 'polypeptide(L)'
;MLEEYNFKEDLKLEFLLKLFSYDSLKEELASLKYECALEGIAGLMIREPSLCKGPNDGKGQLFRTTFTRPEGSESEKDIMDLAATTIKDAVGKKGSTSEFGCNYAKKDGKHEVVCVFMK
;
A
#
# COMPACT_ATOMS: atom_id res chain seq x y z
N MET A 1 -20.44 6.67 0.05
CA MET A 1 -19.68 6.76 -1.22
C MET A 1 -18.15 6.67 -1.06
N LEU A 2 -17.58 6.60 0.15
CA LEU A 2 -16.14 6.30 0.36
C LEU A 2 -15.88 4.90 0.97
N GLU A 3 -16.92 4.21 1.45
CA GLU A 3 -16.79 2.95 2.20
C GLU A 3 -16.16 1.79 1.39
N GLU A 4 -16.38 1.74 0.07
CA GLU A 4 -15.84 0.69 -0.82
C GLU A 4 -14.32 0.78 -1.04
N TYR A 5 -13.70 1.92 -0.69
CA TYR A 5 -12.25 2.13 -0.76
C TYR A 5 -11.63 2.38 0.61
N ASN A 6 -12.37 2.08 1.68
CA ASN A 6 -11.77 1.98 3.00
C ASN A 6 -11.00 0.68 3.08
N PHE A 7 -9.73 0.76 3.48
CA PHE A 7 -8.98 -0.44 3.74
C PHE A 7 -9.60 -1.14 4.96
N LYS A 8 -10.35 -2.21 4.70
CA LYS A 8 -11.03 -3.00 5.73
C LYS A 8 -10.04 -3.34 6.86
N GLU A 9 -10.39 -2.96 8.10
CA GLU A 9 -9.44 -2.92 9.22
C GLU A 9 -8.78 -4.26 9.51
N ASP A 10 -9.52 -5.37 9.38
CA ASP A 10 -8.99 -6.72 9.59
C ASP A 10 -7.91 -7.08 8.54
N LEU A 11 -8.16 -6.76 7.27
CA LEU A 11 -7.20 -6.99 6.19
C LEU A 11 -6.00 -6.04 6.30
N LYS A 12 -6.23 -4.79 6.69
CA LYS A 12 -5.17 -3.80 6.96
C LYS A 12 -4.23 -4.30 8.05
N LEU A 13 -4.79 -4.78 9.16
CA LEU A 13 -3.99 -5.34 10.27
C LEU A 13 -3.20 -6.56 9.82
N GLU A 14 -3.82 -7.50 9.10
CA GLU A 14 -3.15 -8.69 8.56
C GLU A 14 -1.94 -8.30 7.69
N PHE A 15 -2.17 -7.39 6.74
CA PHE A 15 -1.16 -6.88 5.83
C PHE A 15 -0.01 -6.17 6.56
N LEU A 16 -0.32 -5.24 7.48
CA LEU A 16 0.70 -4.47 8.19
C LEU A 16 1.50 -5.37 9.13
N LEU A 17 0.86 -6.28 9.86
CA LEU A 17 1.56 -7.24 10.73
C LEU A 17 2.52 -8.11 9.92
N LYS A 18 2.08 -8.60 8.76
CA LYS A 18 2.95 -9.38 7.87
C LYS A 18 4.10 -8.55 7.32
N LEU A 19 3.80 -7.35 6.81
CA LEU A 19 4.79 -6.45 6.23
C LEU A 19 5.88 -6.13 7.27
N PHE A 20 5.50 -5.85 8.50
CA PHE A 20 6.41 -5.50 9.59
C PHE A 20 7.06 -6.71 10.28
N SER A 21 6.69 -7.93 9.92
CA SER A 21 7.35 -9.14 10.43
C SER A 21 8.71 -9.40 9.79
N TYR A 22 9.01 -8.81 8.63
CA TYR A 22 10.27 -9.04 7.91
C TYR A 22 11.43 -8.30 8.58
N ASP A 23 12.52 -9.03 8.86
CA ASP A 23 13.73 -8.48 9.51
C ASP A 23 14.33 -7.29 8.75
N SER A 24 14.23 -7.28 7.42
CA SER A 24 14.68 -6.18 6.56
C SER A 24 13.97 -4.85 6.84
N LEU A 25 12.81 -4.88 7.50
CA LEU A 25 12.03 -3.69 7.85
C LEU A 25 12.10 -3.37 9.34
N LYS A 26 12.77 -4.18 10.18
CA LYS A 26 12.87 -3.96 11.63
C LYS A 26 13.66 -2.70 12.00
N GLU A 27 14.73 -2.39 11.27
CA GLU A 27 15.49 -1.15 11.51
C GLU A 27 14.76 0.08 10.96
N GLU A 28 14.04 -0.07 9.86
CA GLU A 28 13.26 1.01 9.23
C GLU A 28 11.93 1.30 9.93
N LEU A 29 11.39 0.32 10.67
CA LEU A 29 10.19 0.45 11.50
C LEU A 29 10.27 1.60 12.51
N ALA A 30 11.48 1.96 12.95
CA ALA A 30 11.70 3.10 13.83
C ALA A 30 11.50 4.47 13.13
N SER A 31 11.62 4.52 11.80
CA SER A 31 11.50 5.76 11.01
C SER A 31 10.28 5.79 10.08
N LEU A 32 9.68 4.65 9.78
CA LEU A 32 8.55 4.56 8.86
C LEU A 32 7.23 4.87 9.57
N LYS A 33 6.59 5.99 9.22
CA LYS A 33 5.33 6.43 9.82
C LYS A 33 4.14 6.15 8.91
N TYR A 34 3.13 5.45 9.43
CA TYR A 34 1.89 5.22 8.70
C TYR A 34 0.99 6.47 8.75
N GLU A 35 0.52 6.95 7.60
CA GLU A 35 -0.30 8.15 7.46
C GLU A 35 -1.64 7.87 6.79
N CYS A 36 -2.74 8.19 7.48
CA CYS A 36 -4.10 7.98 6.99
C CYS A 36 -4.39 8.81 5.72
N ALA A 37 -3.77 9.97 5.57
CA ALA A 37 -3.91 10.79 4.36
C ALA A 37 -3.32 10.06 3.13
N LEU A 38 -2.18 9.39 3.29
CA LEU A 38 -1.54 8.61 2.23
C LEU A 38 -2.31 7.31 1.93
N GLU A 39 -2.96 6.71 2.93
CA GLU A 39 -3.92 5.61 2.73
C GLU A 39 -5.12 6.06 1.88
N GLY A 40 -5.68 7.24 2.18
CA GLY A 40 -6.76 7.82 1.38
C GLY A 40 -6.33 8.07 -0.07
N ILE A 41 -5.12 8.60 -0.28
CA ILE A 41 -4.54 8.79 -1.61
C ILE A 41 -4.36 7.44 -2.33
N ALA A 42 -3.89 6.41 -1.64
CA ALA A 42 -3.78 5.06 -2.21
C ALA A 42 -5.14 4.52 -2.67
N GLY A 43 -6.20 4.70 -1.88
CA GLY A 43 -7.57 4.34 -2.27
C GLY A 43 -8.07 5.12 -3.49
N LEU A 44 -7.79 6.43 -3.54
CA LEU A 44 -8.09 7.25 -4.71
C LEU A 44 -7.34 6.78 -5.98
N MET A 45 -6.09 6.32 -5.85
CA MET A 45 -5.31 5.81 -6.97
C MET A 45 -5.83 4.46 -7.50
N ILE A 46 -6.39 3.61 -6.63
CA ILE A 46 -7.07 2.37 -7.07
C ILE A 46 -8.38 2.72 -7.80
N ARG A 47 -9.16 3.65 -7.23
CA ARG A 47 -10.42 4.11 -7.85
C ARG A 47 -10.18 4.76 -9.21
N GLU A 48 -9.28 5.72 -9.27
CA GLU A 48 -8.97 6.49 -10.47
C GLU A 48 -7.47 6.50 -10.79
N PRO A 49 -6.98 5.48 -11.52
CA PRO A 49 -5.57 5.38 -11.90
C PRO A 49 -5.06 6.58 -12.71
N SER A 50 -5.95 7.31 -13.38
CA SER A 50 -5.62 8.52 -14.14
C SER A 50 -5.15 9.70 -13.25
N LEU A 51 -5.58 9.75 -11.98
CA LEU A 51 -5.14 10.76 -11.00
C LEU A 51 -3.66 10.63 -10.65
N CYS A 52 -3.01 9.54 -11.06
CA CYS A 52 -1.59 9.28 -10.84
C CYS A 52 -0.66 10.14 -11.72
N LYS A 53 -1.19 10.98 -12.62
CA LYS A 53 -0.40 11.90 -13.46
C LYS A 53 -0.35 13.30 -12.82
N GLY A 54 0.23 13.40 -11.63
CA GLY A 54 0.53 14.69 -11.01
C GLY A 54 1.73 15.38 -11.68
N PRO A 55 1.89 16.71 -11.53
CA PRO A 55 3.05 17.44 -12.06
C PRO A 55 4.36 16.92 -11.44
N ASN A 56 5.35 16.62 -12.29
CA ASN A 56 6.73 16.26 -11.88
C ASN A 56 7.51 17.55 -11.53
N ASP A 57 7.02 18.37 -10.61
CA ASP A 57 7.66 19.65 -10.25
C ASP A 57 8.72 19.53 -9.13
N GLY A 58 8.98 18.30 -8.67
CA GLY A 58 10.04 17.99 -7.71
C GLY A 58 9.75 18.42 -6.26
N LYS A 59 8.53 18.89 -5.95
CA LYS A 59 8.10 19.18 -4.57
C LYS A 59 7.25 18.03 -4.02
N GLY A 60 7.77 17.33 -3.02
CA GLY A 60 7.09 16.18 -2.38
C GLY A 60 6.99 14.99 -3.33
N GLN A 61 8.05 14.18 -3.39
CA GLN A 61 8.08 13.05 -4.31
C GLN A 61 7.19 11.93 -3.79
N LEU A 62 5.95 11.84 -4.29
CA LEU A 62 5.07 10.72 -4.05
C LEU A 62 5.58 9.50 -4.81
N PHE A 63 6.03 8.48 -4.08
CA PHE A 63 6.38 7.19 -4.67
C PHE A 63 5.24 6.22 -4.50
N ARG A 64 5.06 5.32 -5.46
CA ARG A 64 4.09 4.24 -5.38
C ARG A 64 4.75 2.88 -5.52
N THR A 65 4.16 1.89 -4.90
CA THR A 65 4.28 0.48 -5.30
C THR A 65 2.89 -0.13 -5.39
N THR A 66 2.70 -1.05 -6.33
CA THR A 66 1.41 -1.69 -6.59
C THR A 66 1.61 -3.19 -6.68
N PHE A 67 0.74 -3.92 -5.99
CA PHE A 67 0.55 -5.34 -6.16
C PHE A 67 -0.82 -5.58 -6.79
N THR A 68 -0.88 -6.46 -7.78
CA THR A 68 -2.12 -6.84 -8.46
C THR A 68 -2.16 -8.35 -8.62
N ARG A 69 -3.30 -8.96 -8.34
CA ARG A 69 -3.55 -10.39 -8.55
C ARG A 69 -4.98 -10.63 -9.02
N PRO A 70 -5.21 -11.41 -10.09
CA PRO A 70 -6.57 -11.82 -10.46
C PRO A 70 -7.30 -12.48 -9.29
N GLU A 71 -8.62 -12.30 -9.20
CA GLU A 71 -9.44 -13.05 -8.27
C GLU A 71 -9.37 -14.55 -8.58
N GLY A 72 -9.30 -15.35 -7.53
CA GLY A 72 -9.09 -16.78 -7.60
C GLY A 72 -9.72 -17.50 -6.40
N SER A 73 -9.17 -18.65 -6.03
CA SER A 73 -9.63 -19.41 -4.87
C SER A 73 -9.01 -18.93 -3.54
N GLU A 74 -8.01 -18.05 -3.62
CA GLU A 74 -7.31 -17.52 -2.44
C GLU A 74 -8.22 -16.64 -1.59
N SER A 75 -8.06 -16.75 -0.27
CA SER A 75 -8.74 -15.86 0.66
C SER A 75 -8.10 -14.47 0.62
N GLU A 76 -8.84 -13.43 1.02
CA GLU A 76 -8.27 -12.07 1.11
C GLU A 76 -7.08 -11.99 2.06
N LYS A 77 -7.03 -12.84 3.09
CA LYS A 77 -5.88 -12.94 3.99
C LYS A 77 -4.64 -13.48 3.28
N ASP A 78 -4.79 -14.53 2.48
CA ASP A 78 -3.70 -15.07 1.66
C ASP A 78 -3.17 -14.02 0.67
N ILE A 79 -4.08 -13.20 0.14
CA ILE A 79 -3.75 -12.07 -0.73
C ILE A 79 -2.97 -11.00 0.04
N MET A 80 -3.37 -10.63 1.26
CA MET A 80 -2.64 -9.66 2.09
C MET A 80 -1.22 -10.16 2.39
N ASP A 81 -1.09 -11.44 2.70
CA ASP A 81 0.19 -12.09 2.98
C ASP A 81 1.12 -12.05 1.76
N LEU A 82 0.59 -12.39 0.59
CA LEU A 82 1.33 -12.36 -0.66
C LEU A 82 1.70 -10.92 -1.06
N ALA A 83 0.78 -9.98 -0.90
CA ALA A 83 1.02 -8.57 -1.17
C ALA A 83 2.16 -8.05 -0.30
N ALA A 84 2.08 -8.26 1.02
CA ALA A 84 3.12 -7.86 1.97
C ALA A 84 4.49 -8.48 1.62
N THR A 85 4.52 -9.77 1.29
CA THR A 85 5.74 -10.47 0.84
C THR A 85 6.35 -9.81 -0.40
N THR A 86 5.51 -9.41 -1.35
CA THR A 86 5.94 -8.87 -2.65
C THR A 86 6.48 -7.46 -2.53
N ILE A 87 5.85 -6.62 -1.70
CA ILE A 87 6.17 -5.20 -1.64
C ILE A 87 7.25 -4.84 -0.59
N LYS A 88 7.60 -5.76 0.32
CA LYS A 88 8.51 -5.48 1.44
C LYS A 88 9.82 -4.83 1.01
N ASP A 89 10.40 -5.26 -0.11
CA ASP A 89 11.67 -4.72 -0.60
C ASP A 89 11.51 -3.30 -1.15
N ALA A 90 10.33 -2.99 -1.72
CA ALA A 90 10.01 -1.65 -2.20
C ALA A 90 9.72 -0.69 -1.04
N VAL A 91 9.11 -1.19 0.03
CA VAL A 91 8.95 -0.45 1.29
C VAL A 91 10.32 -0.17 1.90
N GLY A 92 11.18 -1.19 2.01
CA GLY A 92 12.52 -1.06 2.61
C GLY A 92 13.41 -0.06 1.88
N LYS A 93 13.59 -0.25 0.58
CA LYS A 93 14.43 0.65 -0.24
C LYS A 93 14.00 2.13 -0.20
N LYS A 94 12.73 2.40 0.13
CA LYS A 94 12.13 3.75 0.14
C LYS A 94 11.85 4.26 1.55
N GLY A 95 12.03 3.44 2.59
CA GLY A 95 11.52 3.68 3.94
C GLY A 95 12.44 4.47 4.86
N SER A 96 13.70 4.66 4.49
CA SER A 96 14.69 5.26 5.39
C SER A 96 14.42 6.72 5.83
N THR A 97 13.37 7.39 5.34
CA THR A 97 12.96 8.75 5.77
C THR A 97 11.49 9.10 5.42
N SER A 98 10.64 8.12 5.12
CA SER A 98 9.36 8.38 4.42
C SER A 98 8.14 8.08 5.28
N GLU A 99 7.12 8.94 5.20
CA GLU A 99 5.75 8.63 5.58
C GLU A 99 5.13 7.72 4.53
N PHE A 100 4.23 6.82 4.91
CA PHE A 100 3.56 5.94 3.94
C PHE A 100 2.12 5.59 4.32
N GLY A 101 1.32 5.20 3.33
CA GLY A 101 -0.01 4.68 3.53
C GLY A 101 -0.38 3.72 2.42
N CYS A 102 -1.12 2.66 2.76
CA CYS A 102 -1.51 1.63 1.80
C CYS A 102 -3.02 1.43 1.81
N ASN A 103 -3.59 1.03 0.68
CA ASN A 103 -5.01 0.69 0.56
C ASN A 103 -5.17 -0.57 -0.29
N TYR A 104 -6.34 -1.19 -0.20
CA TYR A 104 -6.71 -2.41 -0.91
C TYR A 104 -8.14 -2.29 -1.43
N ALA A 105 -8.37 -2.74 -2.66
CA ALA A 105 -9.72 -3.01 -3.15
C ALA A 105 -9.74 -4.21 -4.09
N LYS A 106 -10.93 -4.78 -4.25
CA LYS A 106 -11.26 -5.65 -5.38
C LYS A 106 -11.85 -4.81 -6.49
N LYS A 107 -11.24 -4.86 -7.67
CA LYS A 107 -11.69 -4.09 -8.84
C LYS A 107 -11.45 -4.90 -10.11
N ASP A 108 -12.44 -4.92 -10.98
CA ASP A 108 -12.35 -5.55 -12.31
C ASP A 108 -11.85 -7.01 -12.27
N GLY A 109 -12.30 -7.78 -11.27
CA GLY A 109 -11.91 -9.18 -11.08
C GLY A 109 -10.47 -9.36 -10.57
N LYS A 110 -9.92 -8.36 -9.88
CA LYS A 110 -8.55 -8.36 -9.36
C LYS A 110 -8.50 -7.80 -7.95
N HIS A 111 -7.61 -8.37 -7.15
CA HIS A 111 -7.09 -7.78 -5.94
C HIS A 111 -6.02 -6.74 -6.28
N GLU A 112 -6.15 -5.54 -5.75
CA GLU A 112 -5.15 -4.48 -5.88
C GLU A 112 -4.76 -3.95 -4.51
N VAL A 113 -3.45 -3.96 -4.22
CA VAL A 113 -2.87 -3.28 -3.06
C VAL A 113 -1.95 -2.19 -3.56
N VAL A 114 -2.18 -0.97 -3.12
CA VAL A 114 -1.36 0.20 -3.48
C VAL A 114 -0.78 0.77 -2.21
N CYS A 115 0.54 0.99 -2.18
CA CYS A 115 1.21 1.77 -1.14
C CYS A 115 1.81 3.03 -1.74
N VAL A 116 1.59 4.15 -1.06
CA VAL A 116 2.09 5.47 -1.39
C VAL A 116 3.05 5.91 -0.30
N PHE A 117 4.17 6.51 -0.70
CA PHE A 117 5.23 6.99 0.18
C PHE A 117 5.47 8.46 -0.12
N MET A 118 5.71 9.24 0.91
CA MET A 118 6.07 10.65 0.83
C MET A 118 7.36 10.87 1.62
N LYS A 119 8.28 11.60 1.02
CA LYS A 119 9.57 11.99 1.63
C LYS A 119 9.62 13.49 1.81
#